data_AF-L8HDK1-F1
#
_entry.id   AF-L8HDK1-F1
#
_cell.length_a   1.000
_cell.length_b   1.000
_cell.length_c   1.000
_cell.angle_alpha   90.00
_cell.angle_beta   90.00
_cell.angle_gamma   90.00
#
_symmetry.space_group_name_H-M   'P 1'
#
loop_
_entity.id
_entity.type
_entity.pdbx_description
1 polymer ?
#
loop_
_entity_poly.entity_id
_entity_poly.type
_entity_poly.pdbx_seq_one_letter_code
_entity_poly.pdbx_strand_id
1 'polypeptide(L)'
;MSVAIPSRLVRKHSFSENRGPAPANHHLTINVVLKIQNAEWLEKKLKEASDPDSPNFGKYATMEEINRLTEAPAEHMEKVVAWLESHGVEHINTRSNDVQFSVTVGEAQRLFNARLDKFGIPNDGDNTFMVRRAGELQIPDDLKDVVDFVVGI
;
A
#
# COMPACT_ATOMS: atom_id res chain seq x y z
N MET A 1 6.61 -19.70 -2.64
CA MET A 1 5.55 -19.50 -3.63
C MET A 1 5.00 -18.08 -3.41
N SER A 2 4.63 -17.36 -4.46
CA SER A 2 4.26 -15.92 -4.41
C SER A 2 2.85 -15.71 -4.97
N VAL A 3 2.14 -14.74 -4.41
CA VAL A 3 0.77 -14.41 -4.79
C VAL A 3 0.70 -12.99 -5.34
N ALA A 4 -0.11 -12.80 -6.39
CA ALA A 4 -0.44 -11.47 -6.88
C ALA A 4 -1.46 -10.81 -5.94
N ILE A 5 -1.19 -9.58 -5.51
CA ILE A 5 -2.22 -8.77 -4.85
C ILE A 5 -3.05 -8.11 -5.96
N PRO A 6 -4.39 -8.27 -5.98
CA PRO A 6 -5.24 -7.59 -6.95
C PRO A 6 -5.09 -6.08 -6.77
N SER A 7 -4.38 -5.45 -7.69
CA SER A 7 -4.21 -4.00 -7.67
C SER A 7 -5.49 -3.28 -8.06
N ARG A 8 -5.80 -2.16 -7.39
CA ARG A 8 -6.63 -1.13 -8.02
C ARG A 8 -5.90 -0.66 -9.29
N LEU A 9 -6.51 -0.94 -10.44
CA LEU A 9 -5.97 -0.72 -11.79
C LEU A 9 -5.13 0.56 -11.92
N VAL A 10 -3.93 0.45 -12.50
CA VAL A 10 -3.21 1.61 -13.03
C VAL A 10 -4.05 2.15 -14.18
N ARG A 11 -4.89 3.16 -13.91
CA ARG A 11 -5.68 3.78 -14.95
C ARG A 11 -4.74 4.50 -15.91
N LYS A 12 -4.86 4.18 -17.20
CA LYS A 12 -4.23 4.97 -18.26
C LYS A 12 -4.87 6.36 -18.21
N HIS A 13 -4.14 7.34 -17.70
CA HIS A 13 -4.59 8.73 -17.71
C HIS A 13 -4.20 9.36 -19.04
N SER A 14 -5.09 10.19 -19.62
CA SER A 14 -4.82 10.96 -20.84
C SER A 14 -3.65 11.94 -20.71
N PHE A 15 -3.24 12.25 -19.47
CA PHE A 15 -2.18 13.20 -19.13
C PHE A 15 -0.86 12.52 -18.69
N SER A 16 -0.72 11.21 -18.89
CA SER A 16 0.51 10.48 -18.57
C SER A 16 0.92 9.52 -19.68
N GLU A 17 2.19 9.54 -20.06
CA GLU A 17 2.78 8.58 -20.99
C GLU A 17 3.83 7.71 -20.29
N ASN A 18 3.88 6.43 -20.64
CA ASN A 18 4.96 5.54 -20.18
C ASN A 18 6.23 5.85 -20.98
N ARG A 19 7.32 6.15 -20.28
CA ARG A 19 8.63 6.51 -20.85
C ARG A 19 9.70 5.43 -20.65
N GLY A 20 9.28 4.20 -20.41
CA GLY A 20 10.14 3.04 -20.20
C GLY A 20 10.65 2.89 -18.76
N PRO A 21 11.65 2.03 -18.54
CA PRO A 21 12.08 1.62 -17.20
C PRO A 21 12.52 2.78 -16.31
N ALA A 22 12.17 2.70 -15.03
CA ALA A 22 12.63 3.64 -14.01
C ALA A 22 14.12 3.45 -13.66
N PRO A 23 14.87 4.52 -13.32
CA PRO A 23 16.27 4.42 -12.93
C PRO A 23 16.40 3.57 -11.66
N ALA A 24 17.25 2.55 -11.69
CA ALA A 24 17.35 1.57 -10.62
C ALA A 24 17.74 2.15 -9.25
N ASN A 25 18.41 3.31 -9.22
CA ASN A 25 18.85 4.02 -8.02
C ASN A 25 17.86 5.11 -7.54
N HIS A 26 16.73 5.30 -8.23
CA HIS A 26 15.72 6.25 -7.78
C HIS A 26 15.04 5.69 -6.52
N HIS A 27 14.92 6.51 -5.48
CA HIS A 27 14.30 6.10 -4.22
C HIS A 27 12.77 6.25 -4.26
N LEU A 28 12.09 5.31 -3.62
CA LEU A 28 10.65 5.25 -3.46
C LEU A 28 10.33 5.08 -1.98
N THR A 29 9.31 5.77 -1.51
CA THR A 29 8.71 5.49 -0.20
C THR A 29 7.48 4.63 -0.42
N ILE A 30 7.54 3.40 0.09
CA ILE A 30 6.50 2.37 -0.07
C ILE A 30 5.82 2.16 1.27
N ASN A 31 4.51 1.94 1.22
CA ASN A 31 3.71 1.59 2.38
C ASN A 31 3.03 0.24 2.13
N VAL A 32 3.22 -0.71 3.04
CA VAL A 32 2.49 -1.99 3.06
C VAL A 32 1.39 -1.86 4.09
N VAL A 33 0.14 -1.87 3.61
CA VAL A 33 -1.04 -1.74 4.44
C VAL A 33 -1.53 -3.13 4.83
N LEU A 34 -1.69 -3.33 6.14
CA LEU A 34 -2.15 -4.58 6.73
C LEU A 34 -3.68 -4.65 6.75
N LYS A 35 -4.22 -5.86 6.65
CA LYS A 35 -5.65 -6.11 6.82
C LYS A 35 -6.09 -5.72 8.22
N ILE A 36 -7.10 -4.86 8.26
CA ILE A 36 -7.72 -4.41 9.50
C ILE A 36 -8.60 -5.51 10.08
N GLN A 37 -8.72 -5.55 11.41
CA GLN A 37 -9.70 -6.39 12.08
C GLN A 37 -11.07 -5.71 12.10
N ASN A 38 -12.13 -6.50 12.33
CA ASN A 38 -13.49 -6.00 12.54
C ASN A 38 -13.99 -5.01 11.46
N ALA A 39 -13.63 -5.26 10.19
CA ALA A 39 -14.04 -4.41 9.07
C ALA A 39 -15.57 -4.24 8.98
N GLU A 40 -16.33 -5.31 9.24
CA GLU A 40 -17.80 -5.27 9.27
C GLU A 40 -18.34 -4.35 10.39
N TRP A 41 -17.69 -4.32 11.55
CA TRP A 41 -18.06 -3.41 12.63
C TRP A 41 -17.82 -1.95 12.21
N LEU A 42 -16.69 -1.67 11.57
CA LEU A 42 -16.36 -0.33 11.09
C LEU A 42 -17.36 0.14 10.03
N GLU A 43 -17.68 -0.72 9.06
CA GLU A 43 -18.67 -0.44 8.02
C GLU A 43 -20.06 -0.19 8.63
N LYS A 44 -20.49 -1.04 9.57
CA LYS A 44 -21.75 -0.87 10.29
C LYS A 44 -21.79 0.45 11.04
N LYS A 45 -20.73 0.79 11.78
CA LYS A 45 -20.66 2.06 12.54
C LYS A 45 -20.71 3.28 11.62
N LEU A 46 -19.99 3.24 10.51
CA LEU A 46 -20.03 4.31 9.51
C LEU A 46 -21.44 4.46 8.93
N LYS A 47 -22.08 3.35 8.55
CA LYS A 47 -23.45 3.36 8.03
C LYS A 47 -24.44 3.95 9.02
N GLU A 48 -24.39 3.51 10.28
CA GLU A 48 -25.25 4.03 11.35
C GLU A 48 -25.02 5.53 11.63
N ALA A 49 -23.78 6.01 11.52
CA ALA A 49 -23.45 7.42 11.76
C ALA A 49 -23.80 8.33 10.57
N SER A 50 -23.85 7.79 9.35
CA SER A 50 -24.14 8.54 8.12
C SER A 50 -25.60 8.46 7.65
N ASP A 51 -26.39 7.55 8.22
CA ASP A 51 -27.82 7.40 7.91
C ASP A 51 -28.66 8.42 8.70
N PRO A 52 -29.37 9.37 8.06
CA PRO A 52 -30.19 10.36 8.76
C PRO A 52 -31.35 9.77 9.56
N ASP A 53 -31.82 8.56 9.23
CA ASP A 53 -32.91 7.88 9.93
C ASP A 53 -32.41 7.05 11.12
N SER A 54 -31.09 6.93 11.28
CA SER A 54 -30.47 6.18 12.37
C SER A 54 -30.48 6.97 13.67
N PRO A 55 -30.75 6.33 14.83
CA PRO A 55 -30.59 6.96 16.15
C PRO A 55 -29.13 7.33 16.47
N ASN A 56 -28.18 6.86 15.66
CA ASN A 56 -26.75 7.15 15.77
C ASN A 56 -26.27 8.18 14.73
N PHE A 57 -27.16 8.83 13.96
CA PHE A 57 -26.77 9.85 13.00
C PHE A 57 -25.88 10.92 13.65
N GLY A 58 -24.75 11.22 13.00
CA GLY A 58 -23.75 12.19 13.46
C GLY A 58 -22.89 11.72 14.63
N LYS A 59 -23.09 10.51 15.18
CA LYS A 59 -22.29 9.96 16.30
C LYS A 59 -21.13 9.12 15.78
N TYR A 60 -20.10 9.78 15.26
CA TYR A 60 -18.88 9.12 14.80
C TYR A 60 -18.02 8.61 15.98
N ALA A 61 -17.39 7.45 15.80
CA ALA A 61 -16.40 6.92 16.75
C ALA A 61 -15.13 7.78 16.73
N THR A 62 -14.41 7.83 17.86
CA THR A 62 -13.11 8.53 17.91
C THR A 62 -12.03 7.71 17.22
N MET A 63 -10.91 8.35 16.86
CA MET A 63 -9.78 7.66 16.23
C MET A 63 -9.21 6.57 17.15
N GLU A 64 -9.18 6.81 18.47
CA GLU A 64 -8.72 5.84 19.46
C GLU A 64 -9.64 4.61 19.52
N GLU A 65 -10.95 4.82 19.44
CA GLU A 65 -11.92 3.72 19.43
C GLU A 65 -11.80 2.88 18.14
N ILE A 66 -11.66 3.53 16.98
CA ILE A 66 -11.44 2.86 15.70
C ILE A 66 -10.15 2.06 15.74
N ASN A 67 -9.04 2.66 16.15
CA ASN A 67 -7.75 1.98 16.21
C ASN A 67 -7.83 0.75 17.11
N ARG A 68 -8.32 0.90 18.34
CA ARG A 68 -8.45 -0.22 19.29
C ARG A 68 -9.25 -1.40 18.74
N LEU A 69 -10.24 -1.14 17.90
CA LEU A 69 -11.14 -2.19 17.39
C LEU A 69 -10.74 -2.71 16.01
N THR A 70 -9.91 -1.99 15.25
CA THR A 70 -9.57 -2.35 13.87
C THR A 70 -8.08 -2.59 13.62
N GLU A 71 -7.23 -2.39 14.63
CA GLU A 71 -5.79 -2.64 14.53
C GLU A 71 -5.51 -4.11 14.16
N ALA A 72 -4.58 -4.31 13.25
CA ALA A 72 -4.09 -5.61 12.85
C ALA A 72 -3.42 -6.28 14.06
N PRO A 73 -3.44 -7.63 14.15
CA PRO A 73 -2.69 -8.33 15.18
C PRO A 73 -1.21 -7.93 15.18
N ALA A 74 -0.56 -7.85 16.35
CA ALA A 74 0.87 -7.53 16.42
C ALA A 74 1.72 -8.51 15.58
N GLU A 75 1.33 -9.79 15.56
CA GLU A 75 1.96 -10.83 14.76
C GLU A 75 1.96 -10.53 13.25
N HIS A 76 0.93 -9.84 12.75
CA HIS A 76 0.85 -9.44 11.34
C HIS A 76 1.91 -8.39 11.01
N MET A 77 2.07 -7.41 11.91
CA MET A 77 3.10 -6.37 11.82
C MET A 77 4.50 -6.98 11.85
N GLU A 78 4.77 -7.82 12.84
CA GLU A 78 6.05 -8.52 13.01
C GLU A 78 6.41 -9.34 11.78
N LYS A 79 5.44 -10.04 11.18
CA LYS A 79 5.66 -10.85 9.99
C LYS A 79 6.08 -10.02 8.78
N VAL A 80 5.45 -8.87 8.55
CA VAL A 80 5.81 -7.97 7.45
C VAL A 80 7.17 -7.33 7.71
N VAL A 81 7.44 -6.87 8.93
CA VAL A 81 8.76 -6.31 9.29
C VAL A 81 9.86 -7.34 9.09
N ALA A 82 9.71 -8.56 9.59
CA ALA A 82 10.69 -9.64 9.43
C ALA A 82 10.93 -9.99 7.95
N TRP A 83 9.88 -9.98 7.12
CA TRP A 83 10.01 -10.16 5.68
C TRP A 83 10.85 -9.03 5.04
N LEU A 84 10.58 -7.77 5.36
CA LEU A 84 11.34 -6.63 4.85
C LEU A 84 12.81 -6.68 5.28
N GLU A 85 13.07 -6.96 6.56
CA GLU A 85 14.43 -7.10 7.11
C GLU A 85 15.20 -8.24 6.43
N SER A 86 14.54 -9.38 6.15
CA SER A 86 15.16 -10.51 5.42
C SER A 86 15.60 -10.16 3.99
N HIS A 87 15.05 -9.10 3.41
CA HIS A 87 15.42 -8.56 2.10
C HIS A 87 16.42 -7.38 2.21
N GLY A 88 16.92 -7.09 3.40
CA GLY A 88 17.88 -6.02 3.66
C GLY A 88 17.26 -4.62 3.66
N VAL A 89 15.95 -4.49 3.85
CA VAL A 89 15.30 -3.18 3.98
C VAL A 89 15.62 -2.59 5.35
N GLU A 90 16.13 -1.36 5.35
CA GLU A 90 16.45 -0.59 6.55
C GLU A 90 15.43 0.53 6.78
N HIS A 91 15.45 1.15 7.97
CA HIS A 91 14.59 2.29 8.34
C HIS A 91 13.09 2.05 8.15
N ILE A 92 12.61 0.90 8.63
CA ILE A 92 11.19 0.54 8.62
C ILE A 92 10.47 1.32 9.72
N ASN A 93 9.38 1.99 9.38
CA ASN A 93 8.52 2.72 10.29
C ASN A 93 7.12 2.11 10.31
N THR A 94 6.64 1.74 11.48
CA THR A 94 5.33 1.11 11.68
C THR A 94 4.36 2.09 12.32
N ARG A 95 3.17 2.26 11.74
CA ARG A 95 2.11 3.12 12.28
C ARG A 95 0.75 2.45 12.15
N SER A 96 0.19 1.98 13.27
CA SER A 96 -1.08 1.25 13.31
C SER A 96 -1.09 0.07 12.34
N ASN A 97 -1.81 0.18 11.21
CA ASN A 97 -1.93 -0.88 10.21
C ASN A 97 -1.04 -0.66 8.99
N ASP A 98 -0.03 0.21 9.09
CA ASP A 98 0.80 0.65 7.97
C ASP A 98 2.28 0.44 8.27
N VAL A 99 3.01 -0.15 7.32
CA VAL A 99 4.46 -0.34 7.35
C VAL A 99 5.10 0.47 6.24
N GLN A 100 5.74 1.57 6.59
CA GLN A 100 6.42 2.46 5.67
C GLN A 100 7.92 2.19 5.65
N PHE A 101 8.51 2.16 4.47
CA PHE A 101 9.95 2.05 4.28
C PHE A 101 10.38 2.74 2.98
N SER A 102 11.68 2.97 2.82
CA SER A 102 12.25 3.56 1.60
C SER A 102 13.28 2.64 0.97
N VAL A 103 13.13 2.40 -0.33
CA VAL A 103 13.99 1.52 -1.12
C VAL A 103 14.22 2.12 -2.49
N THR A 104 15.28 1.69 -3.17
CA THR A 104 15.50 2.01 -4.58
C THR A 104 14.52 1.25 -5.48
N VAL A 105 14.31 1.73 -6.71
CA VAL A 105 13.57 1.02 -7.76
C VAL A 105 14.10 -0.40 -7.94
N GLY A 106 15.41 -0.58 -7.97
CA GLY A 106 16.02 -1.90 -8.14
C GLY A 106 15.65 -2.88 -7.01
N GLU A 107 15.64 -2.40 -5.77
CA GLU A 107 15.23 -3.17 -4.59
C GLU A 107 13.73 -3.45 -4.61
N ALA A 108 12.90 -2.45 -4.89
CA ALA A 108 11.45 -2.61 -4.97
C ALA A 108 11.04 -3.65 -6.04
N GLN A 109 11.67 -3.62 -7.23
CA GLN A 109 11.41 -4.62 -8.27
C GLN A 109 11.76 -6.03 -7.82
N ARG A 110 12.84 -6.21 -7.04
CA ARG A 110 13.22 -7.53 -6.47
C ARG A 110 12.27 -7.97 -5.36
N LEU A 111 11.96 -7.07 -4.42
CA LEU A 111 11.12 -7.34 -3.27
C LEU A 111 9.71 -7.76 -3.67
N PHE A 112 9.16 -7.10 -4.70
CA PHE A 112 7.77 -7.27 -5.13
C PHE A 112 7.60 -8.06 -6.44
N ASN A 113 8.70 -8.58 -7.01
CA ASN A 113 8.72 -9.18 -8.34
C ASN A 113 7.88 -8.37 -9.36
N ALA A 114 8.15 -7.06 -9.41
CA ALA A 114 7.36 -6.08 -10.13
C ALA A 114 8.21 -5.33 -11.16
N ARG A 115 7.58 -4.82 -12.22
CA ARG A 115 8.21 -3.90 -13.18
C ARG A 115 7.81 -2.47 -12.84
N LEU A 116 8.79 -1.57 -12.72
CA LEU A 116 8.57 -0.14 -12.46
C LEU A 116 9.06 0.70 -13.65
N ASP A 117 8.15 1.51 -14.19
CA ASP A 117 8.42 2.40 -15.33
C ASP A 117 8.28 3.87 -14.90
N LYS A 118 8.91 4.77 -15.67
CA LYS A 118 8.70 6.21 -15.60
C LYS A 118 7.42 6.57 -16.32
N PHE A 119 6.64 7.45 -15.69
CA PHE A 119 5.48 8.09 -16.29
C PHE A 119 5.66 9.59 -16.25
N GLY A 120 5.61 10.24 -17.41
CA GLY A 120 5.77 11.69 -17.54
C GLY A 120 4.53 12.35 -18.16
N ILE A 121 4.48 13.68 -18.10
CA ILE A 121 3.46 14.47 -18.82
C ILE A 121 3.88 14.54 -20.30
N PRO A 122 2.98 14.29 -21.26
CA PRO A 122 3.32 14.39 -22.68
C PRO A 122 3.92 15.77 -23.02
N ASN A 123 5.01 15.78 -23.79
CA ASN A 123 5.75 16.98 -24.20
C ASN A 123 6.45 17.79 -23.07
N ASP A 124 6.49 17.28 -21.83
CA ASP A 124 7.16 17.93 -20.70
C ASP A 124 8.51 17.25 -20.38
N GLY A 125 9.52 17.54 -21.22
CA GLY A 125 10.94 17.17 -21.02
C GLY A 125 11.18 15.74 -20.55
N ASP A 126 12.30 15.44 -19.88
CA ASP A 126 12.52 14.16 -19.18
C ASP A 126 12.84 14.34 -17.69
N ASN A 127 12.81 15.58 -17.21
CA ASN A 127 13.17 15.94 -15.84
C ASN A 127 12.04 15.70 -14.83
N THR A 128 10.79 15.65 -15.27
CA THR A 128 9.63 15.44 -14.39
C THR A 128 9.00 14.09 -14.71
N PHE A 129 9.20 13.11 -13.84
CA PHE A 129 8.58 11.80 -13.96
C PHE A 129 8.10 11.28 -12.61
N MET A 130 7.07 10.44 -12.65
CA MET A 130 6.68 9.59 -11.54
C MET A 130 7.13 8.17 -11.83
N VAL A 131 7.58 7.46 -10.81
CA VAL A 131 7.77 6.01 -10.92
C VAL A 131 6.47 5.32 -10.55
N ARG A 132 6.00 4.41 -11.41
CA ARG A 132 4.83 3.58 -11.15
C ARG A 132 5.05 2.17 -11.65
N ARG A 133 4.37 1.23 -11.00
CA ARG A 133 4.29 -0.15 -11.45
C ARG A 133 3.64 -0.26 -12.82
N ALA A 134 4.31 -0.97 -13.72
CA ALA A 134 3.87 -1.29 -15.07
C ALA A 134 3.64 -2.80 -15.22
N GLY A 135 2.67 -3.36 -14.51
CA GLY A 135 2.38 -4.79 -14.54
C GLY A 135 1.82 -5.28 -13.20
N GLU A 136 2.01 -6.56 -12.92
CA GLU A 136 1.62 -7.16 -11.64
C GLU A 136 2.64 -6.89 -10.54
N LEU A 137 2.20 -7.06 -9.30
CA LEU A 137 2.98 -7.00 -8.08
C LEU A 137 2.70 -8.27 -7.31
N GLN A 138 3.75 -8.87 -6.79
CA GLN A 138 3.66 -10.09 -6.01
C GLN A 138 4.22 -9.86 -4.62
N ILE A 139 3.70 -10.62 -3.67
CA ILE A 139 4.24 -10.76 -2.33
C ILE A 139 4.41 -12.27 -2.04
N PRO A 140 5.23 -12.63 -1.04
CA PRO A 140 5.25 -13.98 -0.52
C PRO A 140 3.84 -14.50 -0.12
N ASP A 141 3.54 -15.76 -0.41
CA ASP A 141 2.24 -16.37 -0.14
C ASP A 141 1.83 -16.32 1.34
N ASP A 142 2.81 -16.37 2.24
CA ASP A 142 2.58 -16.33 3.67
C ASP A 142 2.12 -14.94 4.15
N LEU A 143 2.30 -13.89 3.34
CA LEU A 143 1.81 -12.54 3.62
C LEU A 143 0.41 -12.27 3.06
N LYS A 144 -0.17 -13.18 2.26
CA LYS A 144 -1.46 -12.95 1.57
C LYS A 144 -2.63 -12.67 2.52
N ASP A 145 -2.61 -13.28 3.69
CA ASP A 145 -3.67 -13.18 4.69
C ASP A 145 -3.44 -12.02 5.66
N VAL A 146 -2.29 -11.35 5.54
CA VAL A 146 -1.82 -10.28 6.41
C VAL A 146 -1.85 -8.93 5.70
N VAL A 147 -1.38 -8.88 4.45
CA VAL A 147 -1.30 -7.66 3.63
C VAL A 147 -2.63 -7.45 2.90
N ASP A 148 -3.13 -6.22 2.94
CA ASP A 148 -4.30 -5.78 2.17
C ASP A 148 -3.86 -5.23 0.82
N PHE A 149 -2.99 -4.20 0.82
CA PHE A 149 -2.45 -3.61 -0.40
C PHE A 149 -1.11 -2.89 -0.17
N VAL A 150 -0.39 -2.64 -1.27
CA VAL A 150 0.88 -1.92 -1.29
C VAL A 150 0.70 -0.60 -2.04
N VAL A 151 1.20 0.50 -1.47
CA VAL A 151 1.08 1.87 -2.00
C VAL A 151 2.45 2.50 -2.16
N GLY A 152 2.58 3.44 -3.10
CA GLY A 152 3.83 4.14 -3.37
C GLY A 152 4.74 3.44 -4.38
N ILE A 153 4.21 2.42 -5.08
CA ILE A 153 4.90 1.60 -6.07
C ILE A 153 4.27 1.71 -7.46
#